data_AF-A0A495JP58-F1
#
_entry.id   AF-A0A495JP58-F1
#
_cell.length_a   1.000
_cell.length_b   1.000
_cell.length_c   1.000
_cell.angle_alpha   90.00
_cell.angle_beta   90.00
_cell.angle_gamma   90.00
#
_symmetry.space_group_name_H-M   'P 1'
#
loop_
_entity.id
_entity.type
_entity.pdbx_description
1 polymer ?
#
loop_
_entity_poly.entity_id
_entity_poly.type
_entity_poly.pdbx_seq_one_letter_code
_entity_poly.pdbx_strand_id
1 'polypeptide(L)'
;MRRTMVARGAAACVLAGTVTVTLAVVVGPTSALTGYVSEAGVGASGYVTAYRLGVLGVAVALLLFATALVQVLRPAAGLLAAGAAGTGLSASVPCSAGCPLPPFEPTTAAGLVHGSASIAAVACVVFAMLMVAWSAEVSPLLRRLGLVGVALALPLSATIGVAMLTVGRSTLVGVVERALLGVIALWLITSTLAASSSSAAPPPPPPPSGR
;
A
#
# COMPACT_ATOMS: atom_id res chain seq x y z
N MET A 1 -17.95 17.53 3.55
CA MET A 1 -17.20 17.45 4.83
C MET A 1 -16.74 16.03 5.19
N ARG A 2 -17.63 15.04 5.38
CA ARG A 2 -17.25 13.68 5.82
C ARG A 2 -16.17 13.00 4.95
N ARG A 3 -16.29 13.10 3.62
CA ARG A 3 -15.32 12.52 2.65
C ARG A 3 -13.93 13.14 2.76
N THR A 4 -13.84 14.45 2.94
CA THR A 4 -12.57 15.18 3.11
C THR A 4 -11.86 14.78 4.40
N MET A 5 -12.60 14.66 5.51
CA MET A 5 -12.05 14.20 6.79
C MET A 5 -11.51 12.77 6.68
N VAL A 6 -12.27 11.87 6.05
CA VAL A 6 -11.84 10.48 5.79
C VAL A 6 -10.59 10.43 4.93
N ALA A 7 -10.51 11.23 3.86
CA ALA A 7 -9.34 11.29 2.99
C ALA A 7 -8.09 11.86 3.71
N ARG A 8 -8.25 12.88 4.56
CA ARG A 8 -7.17 13.39 5.41
C ARG A 8 -6.73 12.37 6.46
N GLY A 9 -7.68 11.67 7.07
CA GLY A 9 -7.42 10.56 7.98
C GLY A 9 -6.61 9.46 7.28
N ALA A 10 -6.97 9.10 6.06
CA ALA A 10 -6.22 8.15 5.25
C ALA A 10 -4.77 8.61 5.02
N ALA A 11 -4.57 9.88 4.63
CA ALA A 11 -3.25 10.47 4.44
C ALA A 11 -2.39 10.43 5.73
N ALA A 12 -2.99 10.77 6.87
CA ALA A 12 -2.31 10.73 8.16
C ALA A 12 -1.95 9.29 8.57
N CYS A 13 -2.86 8.33 8.39
CA CYS A 13 -2.62 6.92 8.70
C CYS A 13 -1.51 6.31 7.84
N VAL A 14 -1.47 6.60 6.53
CA VAL A 14 -0.38 6.09 5.67
C VAL A 14 0.96 6.74 6.03
N LEU A 15 1.00 8.06 6.28
CA LEU A 15 2.23 8.74 6.69
C LEU A 15 2.77 8.16 8.00
N ALA A 16 1.93 8.10 9.03
CA ALA A 16 2.32 7.55 10.33
C ALA A 16 2.73 6.07 10.21
N GLY A 17 1.97 5.28 9.45
CA GLY A 17 2.27 3.86 9.21
C GLY A 17 3.61 3.66 8.51
N THR A 18 3.85 4.34 7.39
CA THR A 18 5.09 4.26 6.62
C THR A 18 6.30 4.73 7.42
N VAL A 19 6.18 5.84 8.16
CA VAL A 19 7.28 6.32 9.03
C VAL A 19 7.59 5.28 10.10
N THR A 20 6.57 4.72 10.75
CA THR A 20 6.75 3.71 11.80
C THR A 20 7.42 2.44 11.26
N VAL A 21 6.99 1.94 10.09
CA VAL A 21 7.64 0.81 9.41
C VAL A 21 9.09 1.15 9.07
N THR A 22 9.34 2.33 8.50
CA THR A 22 10.69 2.75 8.10
C THR A 22 11.63 2.81 9.30
N LEU A 23 11.18 3.40 10.41
CA LEU A 23 11.97 3.44 11.65
C LEU A 23 12.23 2.04 12.21
N ALA A 24 11.22 1.17 12.21
CA ALA A 24 11.40 -0.21 12.66
C ALA A 24 12.41 -0.99 11.79
N VAL A 25 12.42 -0.75 10.48
CA VAL A 25 13.36 -1.38 9.52
C VAL A 25 14.78 -0.81 9.66
N VAL A 26 14.93 0.50 9.88
CA VAL A 26 16.24 1.16 9.96
C VAL A 26 16.93 0.92 11.30
N VAL A 27 16.16 0.92 12.40
CA VAL A 27 16.69 0.75 13.77
C VAL A 27 16.72 -0.74 14.17
N GLY A 28 15.97 -1.59 13.46
CA GLY A 28 15.88 -3.01 13.74
C GLY A 28 17.22 -3.76 13.58
N PRO A 29 17.37 -4.93 14.21
CA PRO A 29 18.60 -5.71 14.24
C PRO A 29 18.96 -6.35 12.88
N THR A 30 18.06 -6.31 11.89
CA THR A 30 18.32 -6.82 10.55
C THR A 30 19.09 -5.78 9.74
N SER A 31 20.13 -6.20 9.01
CA SER A 31 20.88 -5.30 8.15
C SER A 31 19.96 -4.68 7.10
N ALA A 32 19.79 -3.35 7.18
CA ALA A 32 18.78 -2.57 6.47
C ALA A 32 18.76 -2.74 4.93
N LEU A 33 19.75 -3.40 4.35
CA LEU A 33 19.96 -3.52 2.90
C LEU A 33 19.97 -4.97 2.35
N THR A 34 20.05 -6.02 3.18
CA THR A 34 20.30 -7.40 2.67
C THR A 34 19.14 -8.39 2.87
N GLY A 35 17.95 -7.92 3.21
CA GLY A 35 16.77 -8.76 3.42
C GLY A 35 15.45 -8.06 3.10
N TYR A 36 14.35 -8.82 3.18
CA TYR A 36 13.01 -8.30 2.98
C TYR A 36 12.63 -7.28 4.06
N VAL A 37 11.76 -6.32 3.72
CA VAL A 37 11.18 -5.37 4.67
C VAL A 37 10.43 -6.09 5.79
N SER A 38 9.78 -7.21 5.45
CA SER A 38 9.06 -8.08 6.39
C SER A 38 9.91 -8.71 7.48
N GLU A 39 11.23 -8.78 7.30
CA GLU A 39 12.13 -9.33 8.31
C GLU A 39 12.27 -8.45 9.55
N ALA A 40 11.92 -7.17 9.47
CA ALA A 40 11.78 -6.32 10.65
C ALA A 40 10.70 -6.84 11.62
N GLY A 41 9.80 -7.72 11.16
CA GLY A 41 8.79 -8.39 11.97
C GLY A 41 9.25 -9.68 12.66
N VAL A 42 10.53 -10.06 12.56
CA VAL A 42 11.09 -11.29 13.13
C VAL A 42 11.58 -11.07 14.56
N GLY A 43 11.28 -12.00 15.47
CA GLY A 43 11.77 -12.00 16.85
C GLY A 43 10.78 -11.40 17.86
N ALA A 44 11.29 -11.04 19.05
CA ALA A 44 10.49 -10.62 20.21
C ALA A 44 10.94 -9.25 20.77
N SER A 45 11.19 -8.27 19.90
CA SER A 45 11.63 -6.93 20.30
C SER A 45 10.52 -5.88 20.13
N GLY A 46 10.68 -4.70 20.75
CA GLY A 46 9.75 -3.57 20.56
C GLY A 46 9.64 -3.10 19.11
N TYR A 47 10.67 -3.34 18.28
CA TYR A 47 10.66 -3.04 16.85
C TYR A 47 9.66 -3.88 16.07
N VAL A 48 9.39 -5.12 16.50
CA VAL A 48 8.39 -6.00 15.88
C VAL A 48 6.98 -5.43 16.08
N THR A 49 6.68 -4.95 17.28
CA THR A 49 5.39 -4.28 17.57
C THR A 49 5.25 -3.00 16.76
N ALA A 50 6.30 -2.17 16.70
CA ALA A 50 6.30 -0.95 15.91
C ALA A 50 6.08 -1.25 14.41
N TYR A 51 6.80 -2.23 13.84
CA TYR A 51 6.63 -2.68 12.47
C TYR A 51 5.17 -3.09 12.20
N ARG A 52 4.58 -3.96 13.03
CA ARG A 52 3.20 -4.43 12.85
C ARG A 52 2.17 -3.30 12.97
N LEU A 53 2.33 -2.42 13.96
CA LEU A 53 1.46 -1.24 14.10
C LEU A 53 1.56 -0.31 12.89
N GLY A 54 2.77 -0.15 12.34
CA GLY A 54 2.99 0.61 11.12
C GLY A 54 2.25 0.00 9.92
N VAL A 55 2.37 -1.32 9.71
CA VAL A 55 1.66 -2.03 8.63
C VAL A 55 0.14 -1.98 8.84
N LEU A 56 -0.36 -2.12 10.06
CA LEU A 56 -1.78 -1.95 10.38
C LEU A 56 -2.27 -0.51 10.12
N GLY A 57 -1.44 0.49 10.40
CA GLY A 57 -1.72 1.89 10.04
C GLY A 57 -1.91 2.07 8.53
N VAL A 58 -1.10 1.41 7.71
CA VAL A 58 -1.26 1.39 6.24
C VAL A 58 -2.56 0.67 5.85
N ALA A 59 -2.90 -0.45 6.50
CA ALA A 59 -4.17 -1.15 6.25
C ALA A 59 -5.40 -0.25 6.55
N VAL A 60 -5.36 0.50 7.65
CA VAL A 60 -6.40 1.49 7.99
C VAL A 60 -6.47 2.59 6.94
N ALA A 61 -5.33 3.09 6.46
CA ALA A 61 -5.29 4.08 5.39
C ALA A 61 -5.94 3.59 4.10
N LEU A 62 -5.69 2.33 3.72
CA LEU A 62 -6.33 1.68 2.57
C LEU A 62 -7.85 1.60 2.73
N LEU A 63 -8.36 1.19 3.89
CA LEU A 63 -9.81 1.16 4.17
C LEU A 63 -10.42 2.57 4.11
N LEU A 64 -9.79 3.55 4.73
CA LEU A 64 -10.26 4.93 4.69
C LEU A 64 -10.28 5.46 3.24
N PHE A 65 -9.25 5.17 2.45
CA PHE A 65 -9.25 5.57 1.05
C PHE A 65 -10.32 4.83 0.22
N ALA A 66 -10.55 3.54 0.47
CA ALA A 66 -11.65 2.79 -0.12
C ALA A 66 -13.01 3.45 0.17
N THR A 67 -13.27 3.83 1.43
CA THR A 67 -14.51 4.52 1.79
C THR A 67 -14.66 5.90 1.14
N ALA A 68 -13.54 6.58 0.85
CA ALA A 68 -13.56 7.85 0.11
C ALA A 68 -13.82 7.65 -1.40
N LEU A 69 -13.54 6.47 -1.96
CA LEU A 69 -13.74 6.17 -3.39
C LEU A 69 -15.03 5.41 -3.70
N VAL A 70 -15.66 4.75 -2.73
CA VAL A 70 -16.79 3.83 -2.98
C VAL A 70 -17.98 4.43 -3.75
N GLN A 71 -18.22 5.74 -3.63
CA GLN A 71 -19.31 6.42 -4.34
C GLN A 71 -18.95 6.88 -5.76
N VAL A 72 -17.67 6.78 -6.15
CA VAL A 72 -17.15 7.26 -7.44
C VAL A 72 -16.50 6.15 -8.25
N LEU A 73 -15.88 5.16 -7.60
CA LEU A 73 -15.19 4.08 -8.30
C LEU A 73 -15.21 2.80 -7.44
N ARG A 74 -16.38 2.14 -7.41
CA ARG A 74 -16.62 0.94 -6.60
C ARG A 74 -15.59 -0.17 -6.81
N PRO A 75 -15.17 -0.51 -8.05
CA PRO A 75 -14.16 -1.55 -8.25
C PRO A 75 -12.82 -1.22 -7.58
N ALA A 76 -12.34 0.02 -7.70
CA ALA A 76 -11.11 0.47 -7.03
C ALA A 76 -11.26 0.44 -5.51
N ALA A 77 -12.42 0.86 -4.98
CA ALA A 77 -12.70 0.76 -3.55
C ALA A 77 -12.70 -0.69 -3.05
N GLY A 78 -13.28 -1.62 -3.81
CA GLY A 78 -13.24 -3.05 -3.51
C GLY A 78 -11.82 -3.61 -3.47
N LEU A 79 -10.99 -3.26 -4.46
CA LEU A 79 -9.57 -3.64 -4.50
C LEU A 79 -8.80 -3.06 -3.31
N LEU A 80 -8.99 -1.78 -2.97
CA LEU A 80 -8.34 -1.19 -1.79
C LEU A 80 -8.78 -1.85 -0.49
N ALA A 81 -10.05 -2.23 -0.35
CA ALA A 81 -10.54 -2.95 0.81
C ALA A 81 -9.96 -4.37 0.91
N ALA A 82 -9.88 -5.09 -0.21
CA ALA A 82 -9.21 -6.39 -0.29
C ALA A 82 -7.71 -6.27 0.02
N GLY A 83 -7.06 -5.23 -0.51
CA GLY A 83 -5.66 -4.92 -0.21
C GLY A 83 -5.42 -4.60 1.26
N ALA A 84 -6.36 -3.90 1.92
CA ALA A 84 -6.30 -3.66 3.34
C ALA A 84 -6.44 -4.95 4.15
N ALA A 85 -7.34 -5.85 3.77
CA ALA A 85 -7.51 -7.15 4.41
C ALA A 85 -6.23 -7.99 4.28
N GLY A 86 -5.63 -8.06 3.08
CA GLY A 86 -4.35 -8.73 2.85
C GLY A 86 -3.19 -8.11 3.65
N THR A 87 -3.13 -6.78 3.72
CA THR A 87 -2.14 -6.05 4.53
C THR A 87 -2.29 -6.36 6.01
N GLY A 88 -3.52 -6.35 6.53
CA GLY A 88 -3.81 -6.68 7.92
C GLY A 88 -3.51 -8.15 8.26
N LEU A 89 -3.83 -9.08 7.35
CA LEU A 89 -3.49 -10.50 7.49
C LEU A 89 -1.98 -10.71 7.48
N SER A 90 -1.26 -10.05 6.57
CA SER A 90 0.21 -10.06 6.55
C SER A 90 0.81 -9.55 7.86
N ALA A 91 0.25 -8.48 8.44
CA ALA A 91 0.71 -7.93 9.71
C ALA A 91 0.42 -8.81 10.93
N SER A 92 -0.64 -9.62 10.89
CA SER A 92 -1.06 -10.47 12.02
C SER A 92 -0.28 -11.80 12.08
N VAL A 93 0.26 -12.26 10.96
CA VAL A 93 1.08 -13.47 10.91
C VAL A 93 2.55 -13.12 11.14
N PRO A 94 3.23 -13.75 12.13
CA PRO A 94 4.65 -13.54 12.34
C PRO A 94 5.46 -14.02 11.13
N CYS A 95 6.38 -13.18 10.61
CA CYS A 95 7.39 -13.70 9.68
C CYS A 95 8.46 -14.48 10.45
N SER A 96 8.99 -15.52 9.82
CA SER A 96 10.18 -16.22 10.28
C SER A 96 11.44 -15.59 9.67
N ALA A 97 12.60 -15.76 10.33
CA ALA A 97 13.88 -15.39 9.73
C ALA A 97 14.02 -16.05 8.35
N GLY A 98 14.61 -15.36 7.37
CA GLY A 98 14.55 -15.81 5.98
C GLY A 98 13.38 -15.20 5.20
N CYS A 99 12.20 -15.13 5.83
CA CYS A 99 10.90 -15.15 5.17
C CYS A 99 10.94 -16.17 4.00
N PRO A 100 11.19 -17.47 4.29
CA PRO A 100 11.52 -18.45 3.27
C PRO A 100 10.36 -18.60 2.31
N LEU A 101 10.67 -18.55 1.02
CA LEU A 101 9.70 -18.73 -0.06
C LEU A 101 10.20 -19.82 -1.02
N PRO A 102 9.31 -20.65 -1.57
CA PRO A 102 9.70 -21.61 -2.59
C PRO A 102 10.20 -20.86 -3.84
N PRO A 103 11.12 -21.45 -4.62
CA PRO A 103 11.66 -22.81 -4.50
C PRO A 103 12.94 -22.93 -3.66
N PHE A 104 13.54 -21.82 -3.22
CA PHE A 104 14.91 -21.80 -2.69
C PHE A 104 15.03 -22.21 -1.21
N GLU A 105 13.97 -21.99 -0.42
CA GLU A 105 14.02 -22.20 1.02
C GLU A 105 12.77 -22.98 1.50
N PRO A 106 12.91 -23.94 2.45
CA PRO A 106 11.79 -24.70 2.98
C PRO A 106 10.82 -23.78 3.70
N THR A 107 9.60 -23.69 3.17
CA THR A 107 8.62 -22.71 3.62
C THR A 107 7.74 -23.25 4.75
N THR A 108 7.38 -22.38 5.70
CA THR A 108 6.39 -22.68 6.75
C THR A 108 4.99 -22.22 6.33
N ALA A 109 3.94 -22.79 6.91
CA ALA A 109 2.57 -22.33 6.65
C ALA A 109 2.40 -20.83 6.96
N ALA A 110 3.02 -20.34 8.04
CA ALA A 110 3.02 -18.92 8.39
C ALA A 110 3.72 -18.06 7.32
N GLY A 111 4.88 -18.50 6.80
CA GLY A 111 5.58 -17.84 5.72
C GLY A 111 4.76 -17.75 4.44
N LEU A 112 4.07 -18.84 4.06
CA LEU A 112 3.16 -18.84 2.90
C LEU A 112 2.00 -17.85 3.09
N VAL A 113 1.34 -17.85 4.25
CA VAL A 113 0.21 -16.93 4.51
C VAL A 113 0.69 -15.48 4.50
N HIS A 114 1.78 -15.17 5.19
CA HIS A 114 2.35 -13.82 5.21
C HIS A 114 2.76 -13.35 3.80
N GLY A 115 3.50 -14.17 3.07
CA GLY A 115 3.98 -13.84 1.72
C GLY A 115 2.86 -13.69 0.71
N SER A 116 1.93 -14.65 0.65
CA SER A 116 0.79 -14.60 -0.27
C SER A 116 -0.16 -13.44 0.04
N ALA A 117 -0.43 -13.15 1.32
CA ALA A 117 -1.24 -12.00 1.72
C ALA A 117 -0.58 -10.68 1.31
N SER A 118 0.74 -10.57 1.44
CA SER A 118 1.51 -9.39 1.03
C SER A 118 1.48 -9.20 -0.49
N ILE A 119 1.72 -10.27 -1.26
CA ILE A 119 1.65 -10.24 -2.73
C ILE A 119 0.24 -9.85 -3.20
N ALA A 120 -0.79 -10.47 -2.62
CA ALA A 120 -2.18 -10.16 -2.94
C ALA A 120 -2.53 -8.71 -2.61
N ALA A 121 -2.06 -8.19 -1.46
CA ALA A 121 -2.27 -6.80 -1.07
C ALA A 121 -1.63 -5.82 -2.07
N VAL A 122 -0.37 -6.05 -2.44
CA VAL A 122 0.33 -5.24 -3.44
C VAL A 122 -0.40 -5.30 -4.79
N ALA A 123 -0.77 -6.50 -5.25
CA ALA A 123 -1.50 -6.67 -6.51
C ALA A 123 -2.82 -5.90 -6.49
N CYS A 124 -3.61 -6.00 -5.41
CA CYS A 124 -4.85 -5.25 -5.26
C CYS A 124 -4.64 -3.74 -5.35
N VAL A 125 -3.60 -3.21 -4.68
CA VAL A 125 -3.29 -1.77 -4.72
C VAL A 125 -2.84 -1.35 -6.13
N VAL A 126 -1.99 -2.12 -6.80
CA VAL A 126 -1.55 -1.82 -8.19
C VAL A 126 -2.73 -1.86 -9.16
N PHE A 127 -3.63 -2.84 -9.04
CA PHE A 127 -4.86 -2.87 -9.83
C PHE A 127 -5.81 -1.71 -9.48
N ALA A 128 -5.83 -1.24 -8.24
CA ALA A 128 -6.58 -0.04 -7.88
C ALA A 128 -5.98 1.22 -8.55
N MET A 129 -4.64 1.34 -8.59
CA MET A 129 -3.96 2.40 -9.35
C MET A 129 -4.35 2.34 -10.84
N LEU A 130 -4.42 1.12 -11.40
CA LEU A 130 -4.87 0.83 -12.75
C LEU A 130 -6.29 1.39 -12.94
N MET A 131 -7.26 0.93 -12.15
CA MET A 131 -8.65 1.40 -12.25
C MET A 131 -8.77 2.92 -12.16
N VAL A 132 -8.00 3.57 -11.26
CA VAL A 132 -7.97 5.03 -11.13
C VAL A 132 -7.39 5.72 -12.37
N ALA A 133 -6.34 5.16 -12.97
CA ALA A 133 -5.67 5.72 -14.16
C ALA A 133 -6.59 5.81 -15.39
N TRP A 134 -7.42 4.79 -15.61
CA TRP A 134 -8.32 4.71 -16.78
C TRP A 134 -9.76 5.16 -16.50
N SER A 135 -10.11 5.54 -15.26
CA SER A 135 -11.45 6.00 -14.95
C SER A 135 -11.69 7.45 -15.41
N ALA A 136 -12.78 7.68 -16.12
CA ALA A 136 -13.26 9.03 -16.44
C ALA A 136 -14.03 9.70 -15.28
N GLU A 137 -14.41 8.93 -14.25
CA GLU A 137 -15.24 9.38 -13.13
C GLU A 137 -14.42 10.08 -12.02
N VAL A 138 -13.09 9.98 -12.07
CA VAL A 138 -12.18 10.61 -11.11
C VAL A 138 -11.49 11.84 -11.70
N SER A 139 -11.01 12.74 -10.84
CA SER A 139 -10.39 13.99 -11.29
C SER A 139 -9.13 13.74 -12.13
N PRO A 140 -8.77 14.64 -13.08
CA PRO A 140 -7.57 14.49 -13.91
C PRO A 140 -6.28 14.30 -13.12
N LEU A 141 -6.17 14.95 -11.95
CA LEU A 141 -5.04 14.78 -11.04
C LEU A 141 -4.95 13.34 -10.51
N LEU A 142 -6.06 12.78 -10.02
CA LEU A 142 -6.10 11.38 -9.55
C LEU A 142 -5.75 10.39 -10.65
N ARG A 143 -6.25 10.61 -11.88
CA ARG A 143 -5.89 9.79 -13.05
C ARG A 143 -4.39 9.83 -13.32
N ARG A 144 -3.78 11.02 -13.32
CA ARG A 144 -2.33 11.19 -13.52
C ARG A 144 -1.52 10.50 -12.43
N LEU A 145 -1.94 10.63 -11.17
CA LEU A 145 -1.29 9.92 -10.05
C LEU A 145 -1.42 8.39 -10.21
N GLY A 146 -2.60 7.89 -10.60
CA GLY A 146 -2.81 6.49 -10.95
C GLY A 146 -1.87 6.00 -12.05
N LEU A 147 -1.75 6.76 -13.15
CA LEU A 147 -0.86 6.43 -14.27
C LEU A 147 0.61 6.36 -13.82
N VAL A 148 1.09 7.37 -13.09
CA VAL A 148 2.47 7.39 -12.56
C VAL A 148 2.69 6.21 -11.61
N GLY A 149 1.73 5.95 -10.72
CA GLY A 149 1.79 4.83 -9.78
C GLY A 149 1.93 3.49 -10.50
N VAL A 150 1.07 3.20 -11.47
CA VAL A 150 1.13 1.97 -12.28
C VAL A 150 2.43 1.86 -13.07
N ALA A 151 2.85 2.95 -13.73
CA ALA A 151 4.05 2.96 -14.56
C ALA A 151 5.32 2.63 -13.76
N LEU A 152 5.35 2.96 -12.47
CA LEU A 152 6.45 2.63 -11.57
C LEU A 152 6.25 1.27 -10.88
N ALA A 153 5.04 0.99 -10.39
CA ALA A 153 4.79 -0.18 -9.55
C ALA A 153 4.76 -1.50 -10.34
N LEU A 154 4.26 -1.51 -11.58
CA LEU A 154 4.25 -2.72 -12.42
C LEU A 154 5.66 -3.27 -12.72
N PRO A 155 6.62 -2.48 -13.24
CA PRO A 155 7.95 -3.01 -13.51
C PRO A 155 8.69 -3.43 -12.24
N LEU A 156 8.51 -2.71 -11.13
CA LEU A 156 9.08 -3.10 -9.83
C LEU A 156 8.47 -4.43 -9.34
N SER A 157 7.15 -4.60 -9.42
CA SER A 157 6.46 -5.85 -9.07
C SER A 157 6.93 -7.02 -9.94
N ALA A 158 7.05 -6.80 -11.25
CA ALA A 158 7.56 -7.80 -12.18
C ALA A 158 9.01 -8.19 -11.85
N THR A 159 9.86 -7.20 -11.54
CA THR A 159 11.25 -7.43 -11.15
C THR A 159 11.35 -8.26 -9.87
N ILE A 160 10.54 -7.96 -8.85
CA ILE A 160 10.47 -8.76 -7.62
C ILE A 160 10.02 -10.19 -7.92
N GLY A 161 8.95 -10.37 -8.70
CA GLY A 161 8.45 -11.69 -9.05
C GLY A 161 9.49 -12.55 -9.78
N VAL A 162 10.16 -11.97 -10.79
CA VAL A 162 11.24 -12.66 -11.52
C VAL A 162 12.41 -12.97 -10.60
N ALA A 163 12.86 -12.02 -9.79
CA ALA A 163 13.99 -12.21 -8.88
C ALA A 163 13.68 -13.24 -7.79
N MET A 164 12.45 -13.26 -7.24
CA MET A 164 12.01 -14.29 -6.29
C MET A 164 12.02 -15.70 -6.90
N LEU A 165 11.70 -15.84 -8.18
CA LEU A 165 11.69 -17.14 -8.87
C LEU A 165 13.07 -17.61 -9.34
N THR A 166 14.02 -16.69 -9.54
CA THR A 166 15.33 -16.99 -10.16
C THR A 166 16.51 -16.88 -9.22
N VAL A 167 16.45 -15.99 -8.23
CA VAL A 167 17.52 -15.69 -7.27
C VAL A 167 17.09 -15.98 -5.84
N GLY A 168 15.81 -15.77 -5.53
CA GLY A 168 15.29 -15.84 -4.17
C GLY A 168 15.71 -14.63 -3.34
N ARG A 169 16.02 -14.86 -2.07
CA ARG A 169 16.40 -13.82 -1.11
C ARG A 169 17.73 -13.16 -1.51
N SER A 170 17.71 -11.85 -1.76
CA SER A 170 18.90 -11.09 -2.14
C SER A 170 18.79 -9.59 -1.84
N THR A 171 19.91 -8.88 -1.84
CA THR A 171 19.97 -7.40 -1.75
C THR A 171 19.15 -6.73 -2.86
N LEU A 172 19.18 -7.28 -4.07
CA LEU A 172 18.38 -6.78 -5.19
C LEU A 172 16.89 -6.78 -4.83
N VAL A 173 16.37 -7.92 -4.39
CA VAL A 173 14.96 -8.06 -4.01
C VAL A 173 14.62 -7.11 -2.86
N GLY A 174 15.47 -7.02 -1.84
CA GLY A 174 15.26 -6.09 -0.72
C GLY A 174 15.20 -4.62 -1.15
N VAL A 175 16.05 -4.18 -2.08
CA VAL A 175 16.05 -2.80 -2.61
C VAL A 175 14.80 -2.54 -3.47
N VAL A 176 14.47 -3.46 -4.38
CA VAL A 176 13.32 -3.31 -5.28
C VAL A 176 12.00 -3.36 -4.49
N GLU A 177 11.90 -4.18 -3.45
CA GLU A 177 10.75 -4.21 -2.54
C GLU A 177 10.57 -2.87 -1.83
N ARG A 178 11.63 -2.29 -1.25
CA ARG A 178 11.58 -0.97 -0.61
C ARG A 178 11.17 0.12 -1.60
N ALA A 179 11.69 0.08 -2.82
CA ALA A 179 11.30 1.02 -3.88
C ALA A 179 9.81 0.88 -4.22
N LEU A 180 9.30 -0.35 -4.38
CA LEU A 180 7.89 -0.61 -4.66
C LEU A 180 6.98 -0.12 -3.52
N LEU A 181 7.31 -0.43 -2.27
CA LEU A 181 6.56 0.02 -1.11
C LEU A 181 6.60 1.55 -0.97
N GLY A 182 7.73 2.18 -1.30
CA GLY A 182 7.86 3.64 -1.36
C GLY A 182 6.95 4.26 -2.42
N VAL A 183 6.87 3.67 -3.62
CA VAL A 183 5.94 4.09 -4.68
C VAL A 183 4.48 3.94 -4.23
N ILE A 184 4.13 2.82 -3.60
CA ILE A 184 2.77 2.58 -3.07
C ILE A 184 2.42 3.62 -2.00
N ALA A 185 3.31 3.86 -1.03
CA ALA A 185 3.10 4.84 0.02
C ALA A 185 2.94 6.25 -0.56
N LEU A 186 3.81 6.65 -1.48
CA LEU A 186 3.74 7.96 -2.14
C LEU A 186 2.44 8.13 -2.94
N TRP A 187 2.01 7.10 -3.67
CA TRP A 187 0.75 7.12 -4.40
C TRP A 187 -0.45 7.25 -3.45
N LEU A 188 -0.48 6.50 -2.34
CA LEU A 188 -1.54 6.60 -1.33
C LEU A 188 -1.60 8.00 -0.71
N ILE A 189 -0.47 8.56 -0.31
CA ILE A 189 -0.38 9.92 0.27
C ILE A 189 -0.92 10.95 -0.72
N THR A 190 -0.35 10.97 -1.93
CA THR A 190 -0.71 11.97 -2.94
C THR A 190 -2.16 11.83 -3.41
N SER A 191 -2.68 10.61 -3.56
CA SER A 191 -4.05 10.36 -4.00
C SER A 191 -5.08 10.69 -2.93
N THR A 192 -4.81 10.36 -1.66
CA THR A 192 -5.71 10.71 -0.55
C THR A 192 -5.76 12.23 -0.34
N LEU A 193 -4.64 12.93 -0.48
CA LEU A 193 -4.61 14.39 -0.46
C LEU A 193 -5.38 15.00 -1.65
N ALA A 194 -5.17 14.51 -2.87
CA ALA A 194 -5.89 14.98 -4.06
C ALA A 194 -7.42 14.74 -3.97
N ALA A 195 -7.82 13.60 -3.41
CA ALA A 195 -9.23 13.29 -3.16
C ALA A 195 -9.84 14.23 -2.10
N SER A 196 -9.05 14.67 -1.11
CA SER A 196 -9.51 15.60 -0.08
C SER A 196 -9.82 17.00 -0.63
N SER A 197 -9.05 17.47 -1.63
CA SER A 197 -9.19 18.80 -2.24
C SER A 197 -10.35 18.89 -3.23
N SER A 198 -10.76 17.78 -3.85
CA SER A 198 -11.81 17.77 -4.89
C SER A 198 -13.23 17.95 -4.35
N SER A 199 -13.44 17.88 -3.03
CA SER A 199 -14.78 17.99 -2.41
C SER A 199 -15.17 19.44 -2.04
N ALA A 200 -14.39 20.45 -2.41
CA ALA A 200 -14.54 21.84 -1.97
C ALA A 200 -15.23 22.78 -2.98
N ALA A 201 -15.62 22.32 -4.16
CA ALA A 201 -16.29 23.18 -5.15
C ALA A 201 -17.73 23.50 -4.70
N PRO A 202 -18.11 24.79 -4.55
CA PRO A 202 -19.50 25.15 -4.28
C PRO A 202 -20.40 24.77 -5.47
N PRO A 203 -21.69 24.43 -5.23
CA PRO A 203 -22.63 24.18 -6.33
C PRO A 203 -22.74 25.42 -7.23
N PRO A 204 -22.97 25.25 -8.54
CA PRO A 204 -23.21 26.38 -9.41
C PRO A 204 -24.44 27.17 -8.90
N PRO A 205 -24.44 28.51 -9.05
CA PRO A 205 -25.61 29.30 -8.69
C PRO A 205 -26.83 28.82 -9.48
N PRO A 206 -28.04 28.89 -8.91
CA PRO A 206 -29.25 28.54 -9.64
C PRO A 206 -29.37 29.38 -10.92
N PRO A 207 -29.97 28.85 -12.00
CA PRO A 207 -30.20 29.63 -13.21
C PRO A 207 -31.02 30.89 -12.87
N PRO A 208 -30.78 32.03 -13.56
CA PRO A 208 -31.54 33.24 -13.33
C PRO A 208 -33.03 32.98 -13.53
N SER A 209 -33.85 33.35 -12.54
CA SER A 209 -35.30 33.32 -12.66
C SER A 209 -35.72 34.39 -13.66
N GLY A 210 -35.98 33.98 -14.90
CA GLY A 210 -36.60 34.85 -15.89
C GLY A 210 -37.93 35.37 -15.36
N ARG A 211 -38.04 36.69 -15.21
CA ARG A 211 -39.30 37.43 -15.10
C ARG A 211 -39.60 38.08 -16.43
#